data_AF-A0A535SE18-F1
#
_entry.id   AF-A0A535SE18-F1
#
_cell.length_a   1.000
_cell.length_b   1.000
_cell.length_c   1.000
_cell.angle_alpha   90.00
_cell.angle_beta   90.00
_cell.angle_gamma   90.00
#
_symmetry.space_group_name_H-M   'P 1'
#
loop_
_entity.id
_entity.type
_entity.pdbx_description
1 polymer ?
#
loop_
_entity_poly.entity_id
_entity_poly.type
_entity_poly.pdbx_seq_one_letter_code
_entity_poly.pdbx_strand_id
1 'polypeptide(L)'
;MTLGPLEYAVVGFEGNRFTGQILGELRAAKEKGVIRIIDVLLIKKDENGDVTSFEMSDLSGEDAEAFGPIAGDLLEVFEPDDVEAAASNLPNNCSAGLLLIEQTWAIPLKEAILNAGGVPVVGGLVRPEVVQMIEAEIAAQAAGKNQAEMKVAE
;
A
#
# COMPACT_ATOMS: atom_id res chain seq x y z
N MET A 1 10.94 -13.98 -16.15
CA MET A 1 10.34 -13.79 -14.81
C MET A 1 9.19 -12.82 -15.00
N THR A 2 7.96 -13.18 -14.60
CA THR A 2 6.80 -12.29 -14.70
C THR A 2 6.66 -11.53 -13.40
N LEU A 3 6.73 -10.20 -13.41
CA LEU A 3 6.36 -9.39 -12.25
C LEU A 3 4.89 -9.63 -11.90
N GLY A 4 4.55 -9.59 -10.63
CA GLY A 4 3.17 -9.52 -10.16
C GLY A 4 2.44 -8.25 -10.65
N PRO A 5 1.17 -8.09 -10.28
CA PRO A 5 0.52 -6.78 -10.37
C PRO A 5 1.32 -5.75 -9.55
N LEU A 6 1.56 -4.58 -10.13
CA LEU A 6 2.13 -3.45 -9.41
C LEU A 6 0.99 -2.55 -8.93
N GLU A 7 1.13 -2.09 -7.71
CA GLU A 7 0.23 -1.14 -7.07
C GLU A 7 1.00 0.14 -6.75
N TYR A 8 0.50 1.25 -7.28
CA TYR A 8 0.91 2.59 -6.88
C TYR A 8 -0.14 3.15 -5.92
N ALA A 9 0.29 3.58 -4.74
CA ALA A 9 -0.57 4.16 -3.73
C ALA A 9 0.05 5.42 -3.13
N VAL A 10 -0.80 6.43 -2.91
CA VAL A 10 -0.45 7.65 -2.17
C VAL A 10 -1.31 7.70 -0.92
N VAL A 11 -0.68 7.68 0.25
CA VAL A 11 -1.37 7.65 1.54
C VAL A 11 -1.08 8.95 2.28
N GLY A 12 -2.10 9.80 2.43
CA GLY A 12 -2.01 11.08 3.12
C GLY A 12 -2.24 10.99 4.64
N PHE A 13 -1.56 11.85 5.38
CA PHE A 13 -1.68 12.00 6.83
C PHE A 13 -1.81 13.47 7.20
N GLU A 14 -2.92 13.81 7.85
CA GLU A 14 -3.21 15.17 8.30
C GLU A 14 -2.28 15.62 9.43
N GLY A 15 -1.87 16.89 9.38
CA GLY A 15 -1.02 17.52 10.39
C GLY A 15 0.42 17.00 10.37
N ASN A 16 0.89 16.49 9.22
CA ASN A 16 2.22 15.90 9.08
C ASN A 16 2.51 14.76 10.09
N ARG A 17 1.47 14.04 10.52
CA ARG A 17 1.54 12.97 11.53
C ARG A 17 1.80 11.61 10.91
N PHE A 18 3.00 11.43 10.37
CA PHE A 18 3.47 10.09 10.01
C PHE A 18 4.13 9.42 11.22
N THR A 19 3.56 8.30 11.69
CA THR A 19 4.02 7.60 12.91
C THR A 19 4.95 6.43 12.63
N GLY A 20 5.18 6.08 11.36
CA GLY A 20 6.00 4.92 10.96
C GLY A 20 5.36 3.55 11.19
N GLN A 21 4.17 3.44 11.80
CA GLN A 21 3.53 2.16 12.12
C GLN A 21 3.32 1.25 10.89
N ILE A 22 3.02 1.84 9.73
CA ILE A 22 2.80 1.12 8.46
C ILE A 22 4.06 0.36 8.02
N LEU A 23 5.25 0.86 8.35
CA LEU A 23 6.52 0.27 7.92
C LEU A 23 6.72 -1.13 8.52
N GLY A 24 6.30 -1.33 9.77
CA GLY A 24 6.38 -2.64 10.42
C GLY A 24 5.56 -3.70 9.68
N GLU A 25 4.36 -3.34 9.23
CA GLU A 25 3.48 -4.23 8.48
C GLU A 25 3.96 -4.46 7.04
N LEU A 26 4.48 -3.41 6.38
CA LEU A 26 5.13 -3.55 5.06
C LEU A 26 6.32 -4.52 5.13
N ARG A 27 7.15 -4.41 6.17
CA ARG A 27 8.27 -5.32 6.41
C ARG A 27 7.77 -6.75 6.63
N ALA A 28 6.78 -6.94 7.50
CA ALA A 28 6.22 -8.25 7.78
C ALA A 28 5.63 -8.92 6.53
N ALA A 29 4.97 -8.15 5.66
CA ALA A 29 4.42 -8.64 4.40
C ALA A 29 5.52 -9.02 3.39
N LYS A 30 6.61 -8.23 3.31
CA LYS A 30 7.81 -8.53 2.52
C LYS A 30 8.48 -9.82 3.01
N GLU A 31 8.73 -9.95 4.31
CA GLU A 31 9.34 -11.15 4.91
C GLU A 31 8.53 -12.42 4.68
N LYS A 32 7.19 -12.31 4.64
CA LYS A 32 6.28 -13.41 4.29
C LYS A 32 6.22 -13.71 2.79
N GLY A 33 6.88 -12.90 1.94
CA GLY A 33 6.85 -13.03 0.48
C GLY A 33 5.49 -12.72 -0.14
N VAL A 34 4.63 -11.98 0.57
CA VAL A 34 3.30 -11.58 0.08
C VAL A 34 3.41 -10.39 -0.86
N ILE A 35 4.33 -9.48 -0.56
CA ILE A 35 4.64 -8.32 -1.39
C ILE A 35 6.14 -8.19 -1.60
N ARG A 36 6.54 -7.44 -2.63
CA ARG A 36 7.86 -6.81 -2.74
C ARG A 36 7.67 -5.31 -2.78
N ILE A 37 8.42 -4.60 -1.95
CA ILE A 37 8.42 -3.13 -1.95
C ILE A 37 9.42 -2.71 -3.03
N ILE A 38 8.94 -2.01 -4.06
CA ILE A 38 9.78 -1.55 -5.16
C ILE A 38 10.33 -0.17 -4.84
N ASP A 39 9.47 0.76 -4.46
CA ASP A 39 9.89 2.13 -4.15
C ASP A 39 9.00 2.75 -3.07
N VAL A 40 9.58 3.63 -2.26
CA VAL A 40 8.92 4.38 -1.19
C VAL A 40 9.50 5.78 -1.09
N LEU A 41 8.63 6.78 -1.18
CA LEU A 41 8.99 8.18 -1.01
C LEU A 41 8.02 8.87 -0.04
N LEU A 42 8.53 9.72 0.84
CA LEU A 42 7.70 10.53 1.74
C LEU A 42 7.71 11.99 1.27
N ILE A 43 6.54 12.60 1.16
CA ILE A 43 6.39 14.04 0.94
C ILE A 43 5.79 14.69 2.18
N LYS A 44 6.23 15.91 2.49
CA LYS A 44 5.62 16.81 3.47
C LYS A 44 5.26 18.11 2.78
N LYS A 45 4.05 18.59 3.04
CA LYS A 45 3.57 19.89 2.58
C LYS A 45 3.25 20.74 3.80
N ASP A 46 3.89 21.90 3.88
CA ASP A 46 3.70 22.82 5.00
C ASP A 46 2.41 23.64 4.87
N GLU A 47 2.19 24.58 5.79
CA GLU A 47 1.02 25.46 5.78
C GLU A 47 1.01 26.46 4.61
N ASN A 48 2.18 26.82 4.09
CA ASN A 48 2.36 27.73 2.96
C ASN A 48 2.21 27.02 1.60
N GLY A 49 2.23 25.69 1.62
CA GLY A 49 2.17 24.85 0.42
C GLY A 49 3.55 24.44 -0.10
N ASP A 50 4.62 24.74 0.64
CA ASP A 50 5.97 24.33 0.30
C ASP A 50 6.12 22.82 0.51
N VAL A 51 6.72 22.16 -0.49
CA VAL A 51 6.83 20.70 -0.55
C VAL A 51 8.29 20.29 -0.29
N THR A 52 8.47 19.30 0.57
CA THR A 52 9.76 18.63 0.78
C THR A 52 9.58 17.13 0.61
N SER A 53 10.41 16.50 -0.21
CA SER A 53 10.47 15.05 -0.38
C SER A 53 11.63 14.47 0.43
N PHE A 54 11.44 13.25 0.91
CA PHE A 54 12.42 12.44 1.61
C PHE A 54 12.38 11.06 1.00
N GLU A 55 13.49 10.64 0.40
CA GLU A 55 13.66 9.25 0.00
C GLU A 55 14.02 8.41 1.22
N MET A 56 13.52 7.17 1.26
CA MET A 56 13.84 6.28 2.38
C MET A 56 15.29 5.80 2.35
N SER A 57 15.95 5.85 1.19
CA SER A 57 17.38 5.62 0.97
C SER A 57 18.26 6.69 1.63
N ASP A 58 17.77 7.93 1.75
CA ASP A 58 18.51 9.08 2.29
C ASP A 58 18.44 9.20 3.82
N LEU A 59 17.67 8.32 4.48
CA LEU A 59 17.53 8.35 5.92
C LEU A 59 18.86 7.99 6.62
N SER A 60 19.21 8.77 7.63
CA SER A 60 20.42 8.58 8.44
C SER A 60 20.09 8.63 9.93
N GLY A 61 20.95 8.08 10.78
CA GLY A 61 20.75 8.09 12.23
C GLY A 61 19.63 7.15 12.70
N GLU A 62 18.81 7.58 13.66
CA GLU A 62 17.73 6.76 14.25
C GLU A 62 16.67 6.36 13.21
N ASP A 63 16.43 7.19 12.20
CA ASP A 63 15.53 6.88 11.09
C ASP A 63 16.11 5.78 10.18
N ALA A 64 17.43 5.63 10.07
CA ALA A 64 18.00 4.53 9.29
C ALA A 64 17.74 3.15 9.93
N GLU A 65 17.66 3.06 11.26
CA GLU A 65 17.40 1.79 11.96
C GLU A 65 15.95 1.33 11.77
N ALA A 66 14.99 2.27 11.80
CA ALA A 66 13.58 1.94 11.61
C ALA A 66 13.25 1.56 10.15
N PHE A 67 13.98 2.11 9.17
CA PHE A 67 13.68 1.98 7.75
C PHE A 67 14.66 1.06 6.99
N GLY A 68 15.84 0.78 7.55
CA GLY A 68 16.90 -0.03 6.94
C GLY A 68 16.47 -1.40 6.40
N PRO A 69 15.57 -2.15 7.06
CA PRO A 69 15.08 -3.44 6.52
C PRO A 69 14.26 -3.33 5.22
N ILE A 70 13.72 -2.15 4.93
CA ILE A 70 12.95 -1.86 3.71
C ILE A 70 13.86 -1.24 2.65
N ALA A 71 14.74 -0.31 3.04
CA ALA A 71 15.54 0.51 2.15
C ALA A 71 16.52 -0.26 1.25
N GLY A 72 17.08 -1.38 1.73
CA GLY A 72 18.16 -2.08 1.01
C GLY A 72 17.81 -2.70 -0.35
N ASP A 73 16.53 -2.84 -0.68
CA ASP A 73 16.06 -3.47 -1.93
C ASP A 73 15.23 -2.53 -2.81
N LEU A 74 15.19 -1.23 -2.49
CA LEU A 74 14.39 -0.27 -3.25
C LEU A 74 15.04 0.02 -4.60
N LEU A 75 14.19 0.10 -5.63
CA LEU A 75 14.53 0.61 -6.94
C LEU A 75 14.05 2.07 -6.95
N GLU A 76 14.98 3.01 -7.13
CA GLU A 76 14.68 4.46 -7.30
C GLU A 76 13.90 4.65 -8.61
N VAL A 77 12.57 4.51 -8.55
CA VAL A 77 11.67 4.50 -9.71
C VAL A 77 10.85 5.79 -9.77
N PHE A 78 10.46 6.36 -8.63
CA PHE A 78 9.73 7.61 -8.58
C PHE A 78 10.58 8.77 -9.09
N GLU A 79 9.96 9.59 -9.94
CA GLU A 79 10.58 10.78 -10.51
C GLU A 79 10.05 12.06 -9.83
N PRO A 80 10.73 13.22 -9.99
CA PRO A 80 10.24 14.49 -9.45
C PRO A 80 8.80 14.83 -9.87
N ASP A 81 8.40 14.45 -11.09
CA ASP A 81 7.04 14.67 -11.58
C ASP A 81 5.98 13.89 -10.76
N ASP A 82 6.32 12.70 -10.24
CA ASP A 82 5.43 11.93 -9.36
C ASP A 82 5.21 12.64 -8.01
N VAL A 83 6.28 13.25 -7.48
CA VAL A 83 6.24 14.06 -6.26
C VAL A 83 5.33 15.27 -6.46
N GLU A 84 5.48 15.98 -7.57
CA GLU A 84 4.65 17.14 -7.90
C GLU A 84 3.17 16.76 -8.07
N ALA A 85 2.90 15.64 -8.76
CA ALA A 85 1.55 15.13 -8.96
C ALA A 85 0.88 14.75 -7.63
N ALA A 86 1.60 14.05 -6.74
CA ALA A 86 1.10 13.70 -5.42
C ALA A 86 0.87 14.94 -4.55
N ALA A 87 1.82 15.88 -4.52
CA ALA A 87 1.75 17.09 -3.71
C ALA A 87 0.65 18.06 -4.16
N SER A 88 0.30 18.07 -5.44
CA SER A 88 -0.80 18.86 -6.00
C SER A 88 -2.17 18.41 -5.46
N ASN A 89 -2.31 17.11 -5.14
CA ASN A 89 -3.53 16.55 -4.56
C ASN A 89 -3.51 16.54 -3.02
N LEU A 90 -2.38 16.89 -2.40
CA LEU A 90 -2.22 16.91 -0.96
C LEU A 90 -2.64 18.28 -0.37
N PRO A 91 -3.54 18.32 0.63
CA PRO A 91 -3.84 19.56 1.34
C PRO A 91 -2.59 20.13 2.03
N ASN A 92 -2.60 21.43 2.30
CA ASN A 92 -1.54 22.06 3.11
C ASN A 92 -1.52 21.44 4.52
N ASN A 93 -0.35 21.49 5.16
CA ASN A 93 -0.09 20.88 6.47
C ASN A 93 -0.39 19.36 6.52
N CYS A 94 -0.06 18.64 5.46
CA CYS A 94 -0.20 17.19 5.38
C CYS A 94 1.10 16.57 4.87
N SER A 95 1.30 15.31 5.23
CA SER A 95 2.36 14.47 4.66
C SER A 95 1.74 13.35 3.85
N ALA A 96 2.44 12.78 2.88
CA ALA A 96 2.00 11.57 2.20
C ALA A 96 3.15 10.61 1.93
N GLY A 97 2.88 9.31 2.04
CA GLY A 97 3.77 8.26 1.56
C GLY A 97 3.34 7.80 0.17
N LEU A 98 4.26 7.84 -0.79
CA LEU A 98 4.14 7.21 -2.10
C LEU A 98 4.72 5.81 -1.99
N LEU A 99 3.99 4.82 -2.47
CA LEU A 99 4.34 3.41 -2.39
C LEU A 99 4.20 2.78 -3.77
N LEU A 100 5.25 2.10 -4.22
CA LEU A 100 5.21 1.21 -5.37
C LEU A 100 5.46 -0.22 -4.89
N ILE A 101 4.45 -1.06 -4.97
CA ILE A 101 4.47 -2.41 -4.39
C ILE A 101 4.11 -3.45 -5.45
N GLU A 102 4.88 -4.53 -5.53
CA GLU A 102 4.51 -5.72 -6.28
C GLU A 102 3.70 -6.67 -5.38
N GLN A 103 2.52 -7.06 -5.85
CA GLN A 103 1.68 -8.08 -5.23
C GLN A 103 2.18 -9.48 -5.63
N THR A 104 3.25 -9.98 -4.98
CA THR A 104 3.93 -11.23 -5.36
C THR A 104 3.02 -12.47 -5.21
N TRP A 105 2.12 -12.46 -4.22
CA TRP A 105 1.13 -13.53 -4.05
C TRP A 105 0.24 -13.72 -5.29
N ALA A 106 0.01 -12.66 -6.06
CA ALA A 106 -0.90 -12.66 -7.20
C ALA A 106 -0.24 -13.06 -8.52
N ILE A 107 1.06 -13.39 -8.52
CA ILE A 107 1.78 -13.84 -9.73
C ILE A 107 1.07 -15.02 -10.40
N PRO A 108 0.73 -16.13 -9.71
CA PRO A 108 0.08 -17.27 -10.37
C PRO A 108 -1.30 -16.93 -10.94
N LEU A 109 -2.04 -16.05 -10.25
CA LEU A 109 -3.34 -15.58 -10.72
C LEU A 109 -3.20 -14.73 -11.98
N LYS A 110 -2.26 -13.78 -11.99
CA LYS A 110 -1.94 -12.95 -13.16
C LYS A 110 -1.56 -13.83 -14.35
N GLU A 111 -0.71 -14.83 -14.14
CA GLU A 111 -0.31 -15.77 -15.19
C GLU A 111 -1.51 -16.56 -15.72
N ALA A 112 -2.40 -17.04 -14.84
CA ALA A 112 -3.62 -17.71 -15.26
C ALA A 112 -4.55 -16.81 -16.11
N ILE A 113 -4.72 -15.54 -15.71
CA ILE A 113 -5.51 -14.56 -16.47
C ILE A 113 -4.88 -14.34 -17.86
N LEU A 114 -3.57 -14.12 -17.93
CA LEU A 114 -2.85 -13.92 -19.21
C LEU A 114 -2.96 -15.15 -20.11
N ASN A 115 -2.82 -16.34 -19.55
CA ASN A 115 -2.96 -17.61 -20.30
C ASN A 115 -4.38 -17.82 -20.83
N ALA A 116 -5.39 -17.27 -20.15
CA ALA A 116 -6.77 -17.24 -20.64
C ALA A 116 -7.03 -16.13 -21.68
N GLY A 117 -6.01 -15.37 -22.07
CA GLY A 117 -6.12 -14.22 -22.98
C GLY A 117 -6.71 -12.97 -22.32
N GLY A 118 -6.82 -12.96 -20.99
CA GLY A 118 -7.28 -11.80 -20.24
C GLY A 118 -6.21 -10.71 -20.15
N VAL A 119 -6.65 -9.46 -20.23
CA VAL A 119 -5.81 -8.28 -20.02
C VAL A 119 -6.53 -7.33 -19.05
N PRO A 120 -5.80 -6.66 -18.13
CA PRO A 120 -6.42 -5.66 -17.27
C PRO A 120 -6.93 -4.48 -18.11
N VAL A 121 -8.16 -4.06 -17.85
CA VAL A 121 -8.80 -2.93 -18.55
C VAL A 121 -8.97 -1.72 -17.64
N VAL A 122 -9.30 -1.94 -16.37
CA VAL A 122 -9.47 -0.90 -15.35
C VAL A 122 -9.06 -1.44 -13.99
N GLY A 123 -8.49 -0.58 -13.16
CA GLY A 123 -8.14 -0.85 -11.77
C GLY A 123 -8.26 0.44 -10.93
N GLY A 124 -8.24 0.30 -9.61
CA GLY A 124 -8.30 1.41 -8.68
C GLY A 124 -8.77 0.99 -7.29
N LEU A 125 -8.76 1.94 -6.36
CA LEU A 125 -9.25 1.72 -5.00
C LEU A 125 -10.79 1.63 -4.98
N VAL A 126 -11.29 0.69 -4.19
CA VAL A 126 -12.72 0.59 -3.88
C VAL A 126 -13.07 1.65 -2.83
N ARG A 127 -14.19 2.35 -3.01
CA ARG A 127 -14.61 3.40 -2.07
C ARG A 127 -14.85 2.84 -0.66
N PRO A 128 -14.50 3.58 0.41
CA PRO A 128 -14.62 3.10 1.78
C PRO A 128 -16.02 2.58 2.15
N GLU A 129 -17.09 3.21 1.66
CA GLU A 129 -18.46 2.80 1.98
C GLU A 129 -18.80 1.43 1.38
N VAL A 130 -18.23 1.11 0.21
CA VAL A 130 -18.38 -0.20 -0.42
C VAL A 130 -17.57 -1.25 0.32
N VAL A 131 -16.36 -0.90 0.79
CA VAL A 131 -15.55 -1.79 1.64
C VAL A 131 -16.31 -2.15 2.92
N GLN A 132 -16.85 -1.15 3.63
CA GLN A 132 -17.64 -1.35 4.84
C GLN A 132 -18.89 -2.22 4.60
N MET A 133 -19.56 -2.03 3.47
CA MET A 133 -20.70 -2.87 3.08
C MET A 133 -20.28 -4.35 2.90
N ILE A 134 -19.15 -4.61 2.25
CA ILE A 134 -18.62 -5.96 2.05
C ILE A 134 -18.20 -6.58 3.40
N GLU A 135 -17.56 -5.82 4.27
CA GLU A 135 -17.18 -6.28 5.62
C GLU A 135 -18.39 -6.71 6.45
N ALA A 136 -19.47 -5.94 6.42
CA ALA A 136 -20.71 -6.27 7.11
C ALA A 136 -21.34 -7.57 6.58
N GLU A 137 -21.31 -7.77 5.27
CA GLU A 137 -21.83 -8.98 4.62
C GLU A 137 -20.99 -10.22 4.99
N ILE A 138 -19.66 -10.12 4.94
CA ILE A 138 -18.75 -11.21 5.35
C ILE A 138 -18.99 -11.59 6.81
N ALA A 139 -19.15 -10.61 7.70
CA ALA A 139 -19.43 -10.84 9.11
C ALA A 139 -20.79 -11.54 9.32
N ALA A 140 -21.82 -11.13 8.59
CA ALA A 140 -23.14 -11.76 8.65
C ALA A 140 -23.11 -13.23 8.18
N GLN A 141 -22.38 -13.52 7.10
CA GLN A 141 -22.22 -14.89 6.61
C GLN A 141 -21.47 -15.79 7.59
N ALA A 142 -20.42 -15.27 8.25
CA ALA A 142 -19.69 -16.00 9.28
C ALA A 142 -20.59 -16.31 10.49
N ALA A 143 -21.40 -15.36 10.94
CA ALA A 143 -22.35 -15.57 12.03
C ALA A 143 -23.44 -16.62 11.67
N GLY A 144 -23.97 -16.57 10.45
CA GLY A 144 -24.96 -17.53 9.97
C GLY A 144 -24.41 -18.96 9.87
N LYS A 145 -23.17 -19.13 9.40
CA LYS A 145 -22.48 -20.43 9.36
C LYS A 145 -22.27 -21.01 10.77
N ASN A 146 -21.78 -20.21 11.71
CA ASN A 146 -21.57 -20.65 13.08
C ASN A 146 -22.89 -21.10 13.76
N GLN A 147 -24.00 -20.39 13.50
CA GLN A 147 -25.32 -20.78 14.02
C GLN A 147 -25.86 -22.07 13.38
N ALA A 148 -25.60 -22.29 12.10
CA ALA A 148 -25.97 -23.52 11.41
C ALA A 148 -25.17 -24.72 11.93
N GLU A 149 -23.86 -24.56 12.15
CA GLU A 149 -22.99 -25.61 12.70
C GLU A 149 -23.37 -25.98 14.14
N MET A 150 -23.72 -25.01 14.99
CA MET A 150 -24.20 -25.29 16.35
C MET A 150 -25.52 -26.08 16.38
N LYS A 151 -26.46 -25.80 15.46
CA LYS A 151 -27.74 -26.52 15.38
C LYS A 151 -27.62 -27.96 14.85
N VAL A 152 -26.55 -28.27 14.11
CA VAL A 152 -26.30 -29.62 13.58
C VAL A 152 -25.58 -30.50 14.61
N ALA A 153 -24.98 -29.90 15.64
CA ALA A 153 -24.28 -30.59 16.72
C ALA A 153 -25.16 -30.94 17.94
N GLU A 154 -26.42 -30.48 17.97
CA GLU A 154 -27.47 -30.88 18.93
C GLU A 154 -28.33 -32.03 18.38
#